data_AF-A0A368FUM6-F1
#
_entry.id   AF-A0A368FUM6-F1
#
_cell.length_a   1.000
_cell.length_b   1.000
_cell.length_c   1.000
_cell.angle_alpha   90.00
_cell.angle_beta   90.00
_cell.angle_gamma   90.00
#
_symmetry.space_group_name_H-M   'P 1'
#
loop_
_entity.id
_entity.type
_entity.pdbx_description
1 polymer ?
#
loop_
_entity_poly.entity_id
_entity_poly.type
_entity_poly.pdbx_seq_one_letter_code
_entity_poly.pdbx_strand_id
1 'polypeptide(L)'
;LQAIPFICLVSCYCNFQVIAFASSPNSSFQTFPEDAMPRIENEPKLDFKDVLLRPKRSTLKSRADVDLVREYVFRNSKKSYSGVPVIASNMDTVGTFEMAEALLPHKLFTTIHKHYSVEEWKEFHAKFRETPMFNNIAVSSGISDRDLEKLRDICAAVPDLDYICIDVANGYSECFIDFIRKVREEYPRHTIMAGNVVTGEMVEELLITGADIIKVGIGPGSVCTTRKKAGVGYPQLSAKFKLFYGMSSDTAMNKHHGSVAEYRASEGKTITIPYRGDVNATVQDILGGIRSACTYTGAAKLKELSKRTTFIRVTQQTNDMYVPYEV
;
A
#
# COMPACT_ATOMS: atom_id res chain seq x y z
N LEU A 1 -18.56 4.57 -1.14
CA LEU A 1 -17.18 4.02 -1.17
C LEU A 1 -17.16 2.58 -0.64
N GLN A 2 -16.65 1.61 -1.40
CA GLN A 2 -16.24 0.31 -0.84
C GLN A 2 -14.71 0.32 -0.70
N ALA A 3 -14.22 1.10 0.27
CA ALA A 3 -12.85 0.96 0.75
C ALA A 3 -12.70 -0.46 1.35
N ILE A 4 -11.60 -1.14 1.02
CA ILE A 4 -11.41 -2.57 1.34
C ILE A 4 -10.42 -2.66 2.52
N PRO A 5 -10.87 -2.96 3.75
CA PRO A 5 -10.01 -3.01 4.94
C PRO A 5 -9.12 -4.29 5.00
N PHE A 6 -8.64 -4.81 3.86
CA PHE A 6 -8.01 -6.15 3.83
C PHE A 6 -6.72 -6.32 3.00
N ILE A 7 -6.19 -5.30 2.33
CA ILE A 7 -4.83 -5.41 1.70
C ILE A 7 -3.72 -5.29 2.78
N CYS A 8 -4.03 -5.71 4.01
CA CYS A 8 -3.33 -5.38 5.25
C CYS A 8 -2.54 -6.55 5.83
N LEU A 9 -2.99 -7.79 5.60
CA LEU A 9 -2.54 -8.97 6.35
C LEU A 9 -1.17 -9.53 5.93
N VAL A 10 -0.56 -9.02 4.85
CA VAL A 10 0.74 -9.49 4.34
C VAL A 10 1.90 -8.57 4.78
N SER A 11 1.61 -7.41 5.39
CA SER A 11 2.62 -6.39 5.70
C SER A 11 3.58 -6.76 6.84
N CYS A 12 3.11 -7.47 7.88
CA CYS A 12 3.90 -7.68 9.10
C CYS A 12 5.01 -8.76 9.01
N TYR A 13 4.96 -9.68 8.04
CA TYR A 13 5.90 -10.82 7.98
C TYR A 13 6.68 -10.98 6.68
N CYS A 14 6.33 -10.27 5.60
CA CYS A 14 6.91 -10.49 4.26
C CYS A 14 7.11 -9.23 3.37
N ASN A 15 7.06 -8.00 3.90
CA ASN A 15 7.26 -6.75 3.13
C ASN A 15 6.26 -6.53 1.96
N PHE A 16 4.95 -6.48 2.26
CA PHE A 16 3.88 -6.17 1.32
C PHE A 16 3.07 -4.92 1.76
N GLN A 17 2.50 -4.16 0.81
CA GLN A 17 1.88 -2.82 1.05
C GLN A 17 0.35 -2.79 0.89
N VAL A 18 -0.33 -1.80 1.52
CA VAL A 18 -1.79 -1.71 1.70
C VAL A 18 -2.45 -0.61 0.84
N ILE A 19 -3.62 -0.88 0.23
CA ILE A 19 -4.27 -0.02 -0.81
C ILE A 19 -5.80 0.18 -0.61
N ALA A 20 -6.37 1.35 -1.00
CA ALA A 20 -7.80 1.71 -0.85
C ALA A 20 -8.53 2.33 -2.09
N PHE A 21 -9.80 1.94 -2.31
CA PHE A 21 -10.82 2.30 -3.35
C PHE A 21 -11.73 3.55 -3.15
N ALA A 22 -11.47 4.70 -3.82
CA ALA A 22 -11.97 6.09 -3.64
C ALA A 22 -12.92 6.90 -4.63
N SER A 23 -14.24 6.72 -4.76
CA SER A 23 -15.25 7.66 -5.39
C SER A 23 -15.93 8.74 -4.47
N SER A 24 -17.09 9.38 -4.83
CA SER A 24 -17.64 10.65 -4.24
C SER A 24 -19.19 10.69 -3.98
N PRO A 25 -19.89 11.79 -3.52
CA PRO A 25 -19.62 12.87 -2.49
C PRO A 25 -20.83 13.30 -1.57
N ASN A 26 -20.64 14.23 -0.56
CA ASN A 26 -21.47 15.43 -0.14
C ASN A 26 -21.62 15.79 1.39
N SER A 27 -21.54 17.10 1.75
CA SER A 27 -20.89 17.95 2.83
C SER A 27 -21.31 18.14 4.35
N SER A 28 -20.36 18.73 5.17
CA SER A 28 -20.43 19.44 6.51
C SER A 28 -19.97 18.70 7.82
N PHE A 29 -19.43 19.27 8.94
CA PHE A 29 -18.74 20.55 9.37
C PHE A 29 -18.22 20.48 10.87
N GLN A 30 -17.14 21.21 11.33
CA GLN A 30 -16.98 21.95 12.65
C GLN A 30 -15.55 22.50 13.01
N THR A 31 -15.46 23.50 13.92
CA THR A 31 -14.33 24.44 14.22
C THR A 31 -13.56 24.24 15.55
N PHE A 32 -12.40 24.92 15.75
CA PHE A 32 -11.60 24.94 17.01
C PHE A 32 -10.95 26.32 17.33
N PRO A 33 -10.71 26.69 18.62
CA PRO A 33 -10.10 27.96 19.04
C PRO A 33 -8.66 27.87 19.61
N GLU A 34 -8.08 29.04 19.94
CA GLU A 34 -6.69 29.29 20.34
C GLU A 34 -6.36 28.96 21.82
N ASP A 35 -6.08 27.69 22.15
CA ASP A 35 -5.18 27.35 23.29
C ASP A 35 -4.67 25.88 23.16
N ALA A 36 -3.96 25.61 22.06
CA ALA A 36 -3.79 24.25 21.55
C ALA A 36 -2.74 23.41 22.29
N MET A 37 -3.10 22.90 23.48
CA MET A 37 -2.44 21.71 24.04
C MET A 37 -2.43 20.56 23.02
N PRO A 38 -1.41 19.69 23.00
CA PRO A 38 -1.38 18.51 22.13
C PRO A 38 -2.65 17.67 22.28
N ARG A 39 -3.39 17.49 21.19
CA ARG A 39 -4.65 16.73 21.18
C ARG A 39 -4.35 15.24 21.37
N ILE A 40 -4.69 14.70 22.55
CA ILE A 40 -4.58 13.27 22.84
C ILE A 40 -5.84 12.55 22.33
N GLU A 41 -5.66 11.58 21.44
CA GLU A 41 -6.74 10.65 21.04
C GLU A 41 -6.86 9.50 22.06
N ASN A 42 -7.86 9.56 22.93
CA ASN A 42 -8.09 8.56 23.98
C ASN A 42 -8.71 7.23 23.48
N GLU A 43 -9.14 7.15 22.22
CA GLU A 43 -9.66 5.91 21.64
C GLU A 43 -8.55 4.87 21.41
N PRO A 44 -8.67 3.63 21.91
CA PRO A 44 -7.70 2.58 21.63
C PRO A 44 -7.49 2.33 20.14
N LYS A 45 -6.24 2.45 19.69
CA LYS A 45 -5.82 2.14 18.31
C LYS A 45 -5.24 0.72 18.27
N LEU A 46 -5.97 -0.18 17.64
CA LEU A 46 -5.63 -1.58 17.41
C LEU A 46 -4.67 -1.73 16.22
N ASP A 47 -3.67 -2.60 16.36
CA ASP A 47 -2.87 -3.16 15.26
C ASP A 47 -3.37 -4.60 14.95
N PHE A 48 -2.77 -5.31 13.99
CA PHE A 48 -3.29 -6.66 13.63
C PHE A 48 -3.30 -7.66 14.78
N LYS A 49 -2.31 -7.57 15.67
CA LYS A 49 -2.16 -8.45 16.83
C LYS A 49 -3.28 -8.31 17.88
N ASP A 50 -4.10 -7.26 17.79
CA ASP A 50 -5.13 -6.96 18.78
C ASP A 50 -6.53 -7.48 18.36
N VAL A 51 -6.63 -8.24 17.25
CA VAL A 51 -7.89 -8.83 16.75
C VAL A 51 -7.75 -10.25 16.19
N LEU A 52 -8.86 -10.98 16.15
CA LEU A 52 -9.04 -12.23 15.39
C LEU A 52 -10.25 -12.15 14.45
N LEU A 53 -10.29 -12.98 13.42
CA LEU A 53 -11.47 -13.15 12.56
C LEU A 53 -12.50 -14.03 13.25
N ARG A 54 -13.74 -13.56 13.43
CA ARG A 54 -14.86 -14.39 13.89
C ARG A 54 -15.22 -15.41 12.79
N PRO A 55 -15.19 -16.72 13.06
CA PRO A 55 -15.66 -17.73 12.11
C PRO A 55 -17.14 -17.55 11.77
N LYS A 56 -17.51 -17.87 10.53
CA LYS A 56 -18.89 -17.87 10.04
C LYS A 56 -19.17 -19.17 9.27
N ARG A 57 -20.46 -19.53 9.17
CA ARG A 57 -20.87 -20.70 8.38
C ARG A 57 -20.41 -20.53 6.93
N SER A 58 -19.65 -21.50 6.44
CA SER A 58 -19.21 -21.59 5.05
C SER A 58 -20.00 -22.65 4.29
N THR A 59 -20.14 -22.45 2.98
CA THR A 59 -20.74 -23.40 2.04
C THR A 59 -19.71 -23.98 1.07
N LEU A 60 -18.44 -23.59 1.20
CA LEU A 60 -17.33 -24.09 0.38
C LEU A 60 -16.95 -25.50 0.85
N LYS A 61 -16.58 -26.37 -0.09
CA LYS A 61 -16.15 -27.74 0.20
C LYS A 61 -14.64 -27.82 0.37
N SER A 62 -13.89 -26.99 -0.35
CA SER A 62 -12.43 -26.91 -0.32
C SER A 62 -11.95 -25.46 -0.25
N ARG A 63 -10.75 -25.26 0.28
CA ARG A 63 -10.03 -23.98 0.17
C ARG A 63 -9.71 -23.64 -1.29
N ALA A 64 -9.61 -24.63 -2.16
CA ALA A 64 -9.40 -24.46 -3.60
C ALA A 64 -10.59 -23.79 -4.30
N ASP A 65 -11.80 -23.85 -3.72
CA ASP A 65 -13.01 -23.23 -4.25
C ASP A 65 -12.99 -21.69 -4.12
N VAL A 66 -11.99 -21.11 -3.42
CA VAL A 66 -11.87 -19.67 -3.19
C VAL A 66 -11.16 -18.98 -4.35
N ASP A 67 -11.88 -18.06 -4.98
CA ASP A 67 -11.33 -17.13 -5.98
C ASP A 67 -10.61 -15.95 -5.30
N LEU A 68 -9.31 -15.85 -5.53
CA LEU A 68 -8.46 -14.77 -5.04
C LEU A 68 -8.33 -13.59 -6.01
N VAL A 69 -8.76 -13.76 -7.27
CA VAL A 69 -8.62 -12.72 -8.29
C VAL A 69 -9.59 -11.58 -7.98
N ARG A 70 -9.12 -10.37 -8.20
CA ARG A 70 -9.84 -9.14 -7.91
C ARG A 70 -9.73 -8.21 -9.11
N GLU A 71 -10.89 -7.83 -9.61
CA GLU A 71 -11.02 -6.80 -10.62
C GLU A 71 -11.26 -5.42 -9.98
N TYR A 72 -10.59 -4.43 -10.55
CA TYR A 72 -10.66 -3.02 -10.17
C TYR A 72 -10.72 -2.17 -11.45
N VAL A 73 -11.53 -1.11 -11.42
CA VAL A 73 -11.45 -0.01 -12.38
C VAL A 73 -10.97 1.22 -11.62
N PHE A 74 -9.85 1.78 -12.03
CA PHE A 74 -9.20 2.89 -11.32
C PHE A 74 -9.90 4.22 -11.59
N ARG A 75 -9.93 5.11 -10.60
CA ARG A 75 -10.74 6.34 -10.63
C ARG A 75 -10.23 7.35 -11.66
N ASN A 76 -8.93 7.58 -11.70
CA ASN A 76 -8.31 8.67 -12.44
C ASN A 76 -7.74 8.17 -13.77
N SER A 77 -6.98 7.06 -13.78
CA SER A 77 -6.46 6.44 -15.02
C SER A 77 -7.53 5.78 -15.89
N LYS A 78 -8.70 5.45 -15.32
CA LYS A 78 -9.79 4.64 -15.91
C LYS A 78 -9.38 3.21 -16.32
N LYS A 79 -8.14 2.78 -16.06
CA LYS A 79 -7.67 1.44 -16.41
C LYS A 79 -8.31 0.37 -15.55
N SER A 80 -8.39 -0.84 -16.11
CA SER A 80 -8.85 -2.03 -15.39
C SER A 80 -7.64 -2.89 -15.01
N TYR A 81 -7.60 -3.36 -13.76
CA TYR A 81 -6.63 -4.35 -13.28
C TYR A 81 -7.37 -5.62 -12.87
N SER A 82 -6.80 -6.77 -13.21
CA SER A 82 -7.29 -8.09 -12.80
C SER A 82 -6.13 -8.95 -12.33
N GLY A 83 -6.09 -9.22 -11.03
CA GLY A 83 -5.02 -10.00 -10.40
C GLY A 83 -5.28 -10.23 -8.92
N VAL A 84 -4.34 -10.85 -8.22
CA VAL A 84 -4.43 -11.05 -6.77
C VAL A 84 -3.89 -9.77 -6.09
N PRO A 85 -4.59 -9.19 -5.08
CA PRO A 85 -4.24 -7.90 -4.49
C PRO A 85 -3.14 -8.03 -3.43
N VAL A 86 -1.97 -8.52 -3.84
CA VAL A 86 -0.79 -8.73 -2.99
C VAL A 86 0.39 -8.16 -3.77
N ILE A 87 1.02 -7.12 -3.22
CA ILE A 87 2.02 -6.30 -3.90
C ILE A 87 3.36 -6.33 -3.16
N ALA A 88 4.39 -6.91 -3.78
CA ALA A 88 5.76 -6.90 -3.25
C ALA A 88 6.29 -5.46 -3.19
N SER A 89 6.90 -5.10 -2.06
CA SER A 89 7.33 -3.73 -1.77
C SER A 89 8.55 -3.30 -2.60
N ASN A 90 8.57 -2.03 -3.00
CA ASN A 90 9.60 -1.32 -3.78
C ASN A 90 10.95 -1.08 -3.05
N MET A 91 11.41 -2.07 -2.29
CA MET A 91 12.74 -2.08 -1.69
C MET A 91 13.73 -2.75 -2.65
N ASP A 92 14.98 -2.29 -2.65
CA ASP A 92 16.12 -2.88 -3.39
C ASP A 92 16.32 -4.40 -3.15
N THR A 93 15.89 -4.88 -2.00
CA THR A 93 15.99 -6.25 -1.52
C THR A 93 14.71 -7.08 -1.72
N VAL A 94 13.67 -6.51 -2.36
CA VAL A 94 12.35 -7.15 -2.51
C VAL A 94 11.73 -6.89 -3.88
N GLY A 95 11.60 -5.62 -4.28
CA GLY A 95 10.93 -5.19 -5.51
C GLY A 95 11.86 -5.21 -6.71
N THR A 96 12.49 -6.35 -6.97
CA THR A 96 13.46 -6.53 -8.07
C THR A 96 12.77 -7.08 -9.33
N PHE A 97 13.48 -7.07 -10.46
CA PHE A 97 12.98 -7.68 -11.69
C PHE A 97 12.76 -9.19 -11.54
N GLU A 98 13.67 -9.89 -10.86
CA GLU A 98 13.58 -11.34 -10.59
C GLU A 98 12.37 -11.67 -9.69
N MET A 99 12.03 -10.79 -8.75
CA MET A 99 10.80 -10.92 -7.96
C MET A 99 9.57 -10.81 -8.88
N ALA A 100 9.52 -9.83 -9.79
CA ALA A 100 8.42 -9.73 -10.75
C ALA A 100 8.27 -10.99 -11.64
N GLU A 101 9.39 -11.56 -12.10
CA GLU A 101 9.41 -12.83 -12.82
C GLU A 101 8.80 -13.98 -12.02
N ALA A 102 9.20 -14.12 -10.75
CA ALA A 102 8.70 -15.19 -9.88
C ALA A 102 7.25 -14.99 -9.42
N LEU A 103 6.77 -13.75 -9.36
CA LEU A 103 5.40 -13.40 -8.94
C LEU A 103 4.37 -13.42 -10.09
N LEU A 104 4.82 -13.28 -11.35
CA LEU A 104 3.95 -13.26 -12.53
C LEU A 104 3.04 -14.50 -12.68
N PRO A 105 3.51 -15.77 -12.49
CA PRO A 105 2.65 -16.96 -12.59
C PRO A 105 1.46 -16.95 -11.62
N HIS A 106 1.59 -16.24 -10.49
CA HIS A 106 0.59 -16.15 -9.43
C HIS A 106 -0.36 -14.95 -9.58
N LYS A 107 -0.18 -14.14 -10.64
CA LYS A 107 -0.91 -12.88 -10.90
C LYS A 107 -0.81 -11.88 -9.73
N LEU A 108 0.32 -11.88 -9.04
CA LEU A 108 0.65 -10.92 -7.99
C LEU A 108 1.29 -9.67 -8.62
N PHE A 109 1.54 -8.63 -7.83
CA PHE A 109 2.09 -7.37 -8.33
C PHE A 109 3.45 -7.07 -7.70
N THR A 110 4.34 -6.40 -8.43
CA THR A 110 5.63 -5.92 -7.89
C THR A 110 5.78 -4.42 -8.13
N THR A 111 5.93 -3.62 -7.07
CA THR A 111 6.43 -2.26 -7.24
C THR A 111 7.96 -2.34 -7.30
N ILE A 112 8.54 -1.96 -8.45
CA ILE A 112 9.98 -2.10 -8.70
C ILE A 112 10.74 -0.95 -8.03
N HIS A 113 11.82 -1.25 -7.32
CA HIS A 113 12.61 -0.21 -6.63
C HIS A 113 13.23 0.79 -7.61
N LYS A 114 13.39 2.05 -7.16
CA LYS A 114 13.77 3.18 -8.03
C LYS A 114 15.23 3.22 -8.50
N HIS A 115 16.03 2.20 -8.17
CA HIS A 115 17.49 2.25 -8.34
C HIS A 115 17.97 1.80 -9.72
N TYR A 116 17.30 0.83 -10.37
CA TYR A 116 17.63 0.40 -11.73
C TYR A 116 17.73 1.55 -12.74
N SER A 117 18.72 1.50 -13.62
CA SER A 117 18.96 2.42 -14.74
C SER A 117 17.91 2.28 -15.84
N VAL A 118 17.88 3.24 -16.76
CA VAL A 118 16.97 3.21 -17.93
C VAL A 118 17.36 2.05 -18.86
N GLU A 119 18.64 1.71 -18.91
CA GLU A 119 19.23 0.62 -19.68
C GLU A 119 18.75 -0.73 -19.17
N GLU A 120 18.80 -0.98 -17.86
CA GLU A 120 18.26 -2.20 -17.24
C GLU A 120 16.73 -2.33 -17.48
N TRP A 121 15.98 -1.22 -17.46
CA TRP A 121 14.56 -1.22 -17.84
C TRP A 121 14.32 -1.57 -19.32
N LYS A 122 15.18 -1.12 -20.25
CA LYS A 122 15.12 -1.49 -21.68
C LYS A 122 15.42 -2.97 -21.89
N GLU A 123 16.44 -3.50 -21.22
CA GLU A 123 16.79 -4.92 -21.27
C GLU A 123 15.66 -5.81 -20.73
N PHE A 124 15.07 -5.43 -19.61
CA PHE A 124 13.91 -6.11 -19.03
C PHE A 124 12.67 -6.03 -19.96
N HIS A 125 12.41 -4.88 -20.59
CA HIS A 125 11.35 -4.73 -21.60
C HIS A 125 11.56 -5.63 -22.81
N ALA A 126 12.77 -5.68 -23.36
CA ALA A 126 13.11 -6.56 -24.47
C ALA A 126 12.90 -8.05 -24.12
N LYS A 127 13.21 -8.46 -22.89
CA LYS A 127 13.00 -9.83 -22.40
C LYS A 127 11.51 -10.21 -22.24
N PHE A 128 10.65 -9.25 -21.87
CA PHE A 128 9.26 -9.53 -21.47
C PHE A 128 8.17 -8.94 -22.38
N ARG A 129 8.53 -8.35 -23.52
CA ARG A 129 7.60 -7.65 -24.43
C ARG A 129 6.34 -8.43 -24.81
N GLU A 130 6.48 -9.72 -25.10
CA GLU A 130 5.38 -10.60 -25.54
C GLU A 130 4.63 -11.26 -24.35
N THR A 131 4.77 -10.72 -23.14
CA THR A 131 4.21 -11.31 -21.91
C THR A 131 3.35 -10.29 -21.16
N PRO A 132 2.41 -10.73 -20.30
CA PRO A 132 1.58 -9.82 -19.52
C PRO A 132 2.31 -9.07 -18.38
N MET A 133 3.65 -9.16 -18.28
CA MET A 133 4.48 -8.60 -17.20
C MET A 133 4.10 -7.15 -16.83
N PHE A 134 3.95 -6.28 -17.82
CA PHE A 134 3.69 -4.84 -17.62
C PHE A 134 2.30 -4.51 -17.03
N ASN A 135 1.38 -5.48 -16.98
CA ASN A 135 0.11 -5.36 -16.25
C ASN A 135 0.26 -5.53 -14.72
N ASN A 136 1.40 -6.06 -14.28
CA ASN A 136 1.65 -6.55 -12.92
C ASN A 136 2.88 -5.91 -12.25
N ILE A 137 3.48 -4.88 -12.88
CA ILE A 137 4.60 -4.12 -12.29
C ILE A 137 4.38 -2.62 -12.36
N ALA A 138 5.06 -1.88 -11.47
CA ALA A 138 5.13 -0.43 -11.51
C ALA A 138 6.56 0.05 -11.30
N VAL A 139 6.97 1.14 -11.97
CA VAL A 139 8.22 1.85 -11.64
C VAL A 139 8.03 2.70 -10.40
N SER A 140 8.94 2.63 -9.43
CA SER A 140 8.95 3.57 -8.31
C SER A 140 9.75 4.85 -8.59
N SER A 141 9.26 5.96 -8.07
CA SER A 141 9.91 7.28 -8.14
C SER A 141 9.89 7.97 -6.77
N GLY A 142 10.87 8.84 -6.55
CA GLY A 142 10.84 9.84 -5.48
C GLY A 142 10.05 11.08 -5.91
N ILE A 143 10.42 12.25 -5.36
CA ILE A 143 9.78 13.55 -5.67
C ILE A 143 10.79 14.67 -6.02
N SER A 144 12.06 14.35 -6.28
CA SER A 144 12.99 15.34 -6.81
C SER A 144 12.85 15.50 -8.33
N ASP A 145 13.28 16.62 -8.90
CA ASP A 145 13.26 16.80 -10.35
C ASP A 145 14.09 15.73 -11.07
N ARG A 146 15.20 15.26 -10.48
CA ARG A 146 15.97 14.12 -10.99
C ARG A 146 15.18 12.80 -10.97
N ASP A 147 14.37 12.57 -9.93
CA ASP A 147 13.49 11.39 -9.90
C ASP A 147 12.43 11.47 -11.02
N LEU A 148 11.95 12.67 -11.36
CA LEU A 148 10.99 12.90 -12.45
C LEU A 148 11.64 12.77 -13.85
N GLU A 149 12.83 13.31 -14.06
CA GLU A 149 13.60 13.13 -15.29
C GLU A 149 13.82 11.64 -15.57
N LYS A 150 14.31 10.89 -14.57
CA LYS A 150 14.49 9.44 -14.68
C LYS A 150 13.18 8.70 -14.95
N LEU A 151 12.07 9.11 -14.32
CA LEU A 151 10.75 8.54 -14.58
C LEU A 151 10.32 8.77 -16.04
N ARG A 152 10.58 9.96 -16.60
CA ARG A 152 10.32 10.26 -18.01
C ARG A 152 11.12 9.38 -18.95
N ASP A 153 12.41 9.21 -18.70
CA ASP A 153 13.28 8.37 -19.52
C ASP A 153 12.84 6.89 -19.49
N ILE A 154 12.43 6.38 -18.32
CA ILE A 154 11.92 5.01 -18.18
C ILE A 154 10.58 4.83 -18.91
N CYS A 155 9.59 5.71 -18.69
CA CYS A 155 8.29 5.61 -19.36
C CYS A 155 8.37 5.84 -20.88
N ALA A 156 9.34 6.63 -21.36
CA ALA A 156 9.62 6.79 -22.78
C ALA A 156 10.29 5.55 -23.39
N ALA A 157 11.17 4.89 -22.63
CA ALA A 157 11.85 3.67 -23.05
C ALA A 157 10.96 2.41 -22.99
N VAL A 158 10.00 2.38 -22.07
CA VAL A 158 9.11 1.23 -21.80
C VAL A 158 7.65 1.66 -21.97
N PRO A 159 7.13 1.75 -23.20
CA PRO A 159 5.82 2.36 -23.49
C PRO A 159 4.62 1.55 -22.94
N ASP A 160 4.83 0.29 -22.59
CA ASP A 160 3.81 -0.59 -22.01
C ASP A 160 3.71 -0.45 -20.47
N LEU A 161 4.62 0.31 -19.84
CA LEU A 161 4.72 0.47 -18.39
C LEU A 161 3.66 1.44 -17.84
N ASP A 162 2.49 0.89 -17.58
CA ASP A 162 1.29 1.65 -17.30
C ASP A 162 1.09 2.11 -15.83
N TYR A 163 1.99 1.71 -14.92
CA TYR A 163 1.87 1.95 -13.48
C TYR A 163 3.10 2.67 -12.92
N ILE A 164 2.85 3.71 -12.13
CA ILE A 164 3.87 4.55 -11.49
C ILE A 164 3.63 4.54 -9.97
N CYS A 165 4.68 4.35 -9.16
CA CYS A 165 4.61 4.33 -7.70
C CYS A 165 5.45 5.44 -7.09
N ILE A 166 4.81 6.53 -6.68
CA ILE A 166 5.45 7.67 -6.04
C ILE A 166 5.47 7.39 -4.53
N ASP A 167 6.67 7.18 -3.98
CA ASP A 167 6.85 6.68 -2.61
C ASP A 167 7.71 7.63 -1.76
N VAL A 168 7.15 8.09 -0.65
CA VAL A 168 7.81 8.92 0.36
C VAL A 168 7.48 8.43 1.77
N ALA A 169 8.41 8.61 2.70
CA ALA A 169 8.20 8.22 4.11
C ALA A 169 7.03 8.97 4.78
N ASN A 170 6.78 10.21 4.36
CA ASN A 170 5.73 11.07 4.88
C ASN A 170 4.98 11.77 3.72
N GLY A 171 3.78 11.29 3.39
CA GLY A 171 2.92 11.88 2.35
C GLY A 171 2.16 13.14 2.76
N TYR A 172 2.32 13.66 3.99
CA TYR A 172 1.62 14.85 4.51
C TYR A 172 2.31 16.16 4.11
N SER A 173 2.84 16.25 2.88
CA SER A 173 3.59 17.40 2.37
C SER A 173 2.92 17.97 1.14
N GLU A 174 2.77 19.30 1.08
CA GLU A 174 2.26 20.02 -0.10
C GLU A 174 3.11 19.71 -1.34
N CYS A 175 4.45 19.69 -1.21
CA CYS A 175 5.36 19.29 -2.29
C CYS A 175 5.09 17.88 -2.85
N PHE A 176 4.58 16.95 -2.02
CA PHE A 176 4.21 15.60 -2.46
C PHE A 176 2.90 15.61 -3.27
N ILE A 177 1.92 16.39 -2.84
CA ILE A 177 0.67 16.63 -3.56
C ILE A 177 0.95 17.27 -4.93
N ASP A 178 1.76 18.33 -4.97
CA ASP A 178 2.13 19.03 -6.20
C ASP A 178 2.88 18.12 -7.18
N PHE A 179 3.78 17.27 -6.67
CA PHE A 179 4.48 16.29 -7.51
C PHE A 179 3.51 15.27 -8.11
N ILE A 180 2.52 14.77 -7.36
CA ILE A 180 1.49 13.87 -7.90
C ILE A 180 0.66 14.56 -8.97
N ARG A 181 0.31 15.84 -8.78
CA ARG A 181 -0.43 16.63 -9.77
C ARG A 181 0.37 16.74 -11.08
N LYS A 182 1.65 17.10 -10.99
CA LYS A 182 2.59 17.17 -12.13
C LYS A 182 2.71 15.82 -12.85
N VAL A 183 2.88 14.71 -12.12
CA VAL A 183 2.92 13.36 -12.73
C VAL A 183 1.57 12.98 -13.35
N ARG A 184 0.43 13.37 -12.77
CA ARG A 184 -0.89 13.12 -13.37
C ARG A 184 -1.09 13.92 -14.66
N GLU A 185 -0.64 15.16 -14.72
CA GLU A 185 -0.70 16.01 -15.92
C GLU A 185 0.16 15.45 -17.06
N GLU A 186 1.37 14.99 -16.76
CA GLU A 186 2.27 14.35 -17.74
C GLU A 186 1.81 12.94 -18.15
N TYR A 187 1.20 12.19 -17.23
CA TYR A 187 0.80 10.79 -17.41
C TYR A 187 -0.71 10.56 -17.18
N PRO A 188 -1.61 11.19 -17.96
CA PRO A 188 -3.05 11.20 -17.70
C PRO A 188 -3.69 9.80 -17.77
N ARG A 189 -3.07 8.86 -18.48
CA ARG A 189 -3.54 7.46 -18.61
C ARG A 189 -2.83 6.45 -17.71
N HIS A 190 -1.77 6.82 -16.98
CA HIS A 190 -1.05 5.86 -16.12
C HIS A 190 -1.79 5.69 -14.80
N THR A 191 -1.73 4.50 -14.22
CA THR A 191 -2.26 4.23 -12.88
C THR A 191 -1.23 4.66 -11.85
N ILE A 192 -1.56 5.67 -11.04
CA ILE A 192 -0.61 6.25 -10.08
C ILE A 192 -0.85 5.68 -8.68
N MET A 193 0.18 5.06 -8.11
CA MET A 193 0.25 4.71 -6.69
C MET A 193 0.96 5.84 -5.93
N ALA A 194 0.41 6.25 -4.79
CA ALA A 194 0.98 7.33 -3.97
C ALA A 194 0.89 7.00 -2.47
N GLY A 195 1.97 7.23 -1.73
CA GLY A 195 1.97 7.22 -0.26
C GLY A 195 3.36 7.48 0.32
N ASN A 196 3.58 7.29 1.62
CA ASN A 196 2.66 6.68 2.60
C ASN A 196 1.84 7.70 3.41
N VAL A 197 0.58 7.35 3.69
CA VAL A 197 -0.34 8.10 4.59
C VAL A 197 -1.06 7.17 5.58
N VAL A 198 -1.75 7.70 6.59
CA VAL A 198 -2.45 6.89 7.63
C VAL A 198 -3.85 7.38 8.02
N THR A 199 -4.27 8.55 7.52
CA THR A 199 -5.57 9.18 7.84
C THR A 199 -6.45 9.30 6.60
N GLY A 200 -7.76 9.27 6.79
CA GLY A 200 -8.74 9.30 5.69
C GLY A 200 -8.69 10.59 4.87
N GLU A 201 -8.40 11.71 5.51
CA GLU A 201 -8.32 13.04 4.91
C GLU A 201 -7.21 13.09 3.84
N MET A 202 -6.02 12.56 4.14
CA MET A 202 -4.94 12.49 3.14
C MET A 202 -5.19 11.40 2.09
N VAL A 203 -5.88 10.32 2.43
CA VAL A 203 -6.30 9.33 1.41
C VAL A 203 -7.21 10.00 0.39
N GLU A 204 -8.16 10.84 0.83
CA GLU A 204 -9.04 11.62 -0.04
C GLU A 204 -8.26 12.66 -0.87
N GLU A 205 -7.38 13.45 -0.26
CA GLU A 205 -6.59 14.48 -0.95
C GLU A 205 -5.74 13.90 -2.09
N LEU A 206 -5.05 12.78 -1.85
CA LEU A 206 -4.23 12.12 -2.87
C LEU A 206 -5.10 11.55 -4.02
N LEU A 207 -6.30 11.04 -3.72
CA LEU A 207 -7.26 10.54 -4.72
C LEU A 207 -7.89 11.66 -5.56
N ILE A 208 -8.10 12.84 -4.96
CA ILE A 208 -8.58 14.04 -5.66
C ILE A 208 -7.47 14.60 -6.55
N THR A 209 -6.25 14.69 -6.04
CA THR A 209 -5.06 15.19 -6.75
C THR A 209 -4.73 14.38 -8.00
N GLY A 210 -4.96 13.07 -7.98
CA GLY A 210 -4.84 12.25 -9.19
C GLY A 210 -4.34 10.83 -8.97
N ALA A 211 -3.97 10.42 -7.76
CA ALA A 211 -3.58 9.04 -7.49
C ALA A 211 -4.77 8.08 -7.64
N ASP A 212 -4.52 6.85 -8.11
CA ASP A 212 -5.50 5.78 -8.24
C ASP A 212 -5.45 4.79 -7.07
N ILE A 213 -4.27 4.65 -6.49
CA ILE A 213 -3.88 3.66 -5.49
C ILE A 213 -3.21 4.40 -4.34
N ILE A 214 -3.79 4.38 -3.14
CA ILE A 214 -3.18 5.03 -1.97
C ILE A 214 -2.48 4.00 -1.07
N LYS A 215 -1.16 4.16 -0.90
CA LYS A 215 -0.32 3.38 0.01
C LYS A 215 -0.54 3.84 1.46
N VAL A 216 -1.06 2.94 2.29
CA VAL A 216 -1.39 3.23 3.70
C VAL A 216 -0.41 2.56 4.65
N GLY A 217 0.22 3.35 5.54
CA GLY A 217 1.01 2.85 6.68
C GLY A 217 2.29 3.65 6.94
N ILE A 218 2.39 4.26 8.12
CA ILE A 218 3.61 4.92 8.63
C ILE A 218 4.05 4.22 9.91
N GLY A 219 5.26 3.67 9.88
CA GLY A 219 5.84 2.94 11.01
C GLY A 219 5.46 1.46 11.28
N PRO A 220 4.63 0.73 10.50
CA PRO A 220 4.28 -0.67 10.82
C PRO A 220 5.28 -1.72 10.28
N GLY A 221 6.20 -1.33 9.40
CA GLY A 221 7.11 -2.26 8.73
C GLY A 221 8.06 -2.96 9.70
N SER A 222 8.36 -4.22 9.44
CA SER A 222 9.22 -5.10 10.27
C SER A 222 10.59 -4.49 10.59
N VAL A 223 11.20 -3.82 9.61
CA VAL A 223 12.50 -3.13 9.70
C VAL A 223 12.40 -1.62 9.97
N CYS A 224 11.18 -1.09 10.05
CA CYS A 224 10.92 0.34 10.19
C CYS A 224 11.11 0.77 11.65
N THR A 225 11.71 1.95 11.87
CA THR A 225 11.88 2.51 13.21
C THR A 225 11.30 3.90 13.41
N THR A 226 10.53 4.45 12.47
CA THR A 226 9.85 5.75 12.59
C THR A 226 9.09 5.90 13.91
N ARG A 227 8.30 4.89 14.34
CA ARG A 227 7.61 4.88 15.65
C ARG A 227 8.55 5.02 16.85
N LYS A 228 9.80 4.53 16.75
CA LYS A 228 10.82 4.55 17.82
C LYS A 228 11.79 5.74 17.74
N LYS A 229 12.00 6.29 16.54
CA LYS A 229 12.99 7.35 16.26
C LYS A 229 12.36 8.74 16.18
N ALA A 230 11.25 8.86 15.46
CA ALA A 230 10.51 10.11 15.31
C ALA A 230 9.30 10.21 16.25
N GLY A 231 8.89 9.10 16.87
CA GLY A 231 7.63 9.01 17.64
C GLY A 231 6.37 8.99 16.76
N VAL A 232 6.52 9.02 15.43
CA VAL A 232 5.43 9.11 14.46
C VAL A 232 5.04 7.72 13.94
N GLY A 233 3.73 7.50 13.81
CA GLY A 233 3.15 6.32 13.15
C GLY A 233 1.75 6.02 13.64
N TYR A 234 1.09 5.05 13.01
CA TYR A 234 -0.29 4.66 13.34
C TYR A 234 -0.42 3.12 13.37
N PRO A 235 -1.12 2.52 14.35
CA PRO A 235 -1.43 1.08 14.34
C PRO A 235 -2.21 0.68 13.09
N GLN A 236 -1.70 -0.29 12.33
CA GLN A 236 -2.02 -0.43 10.91
C GLN A 236 -3.49 -0.82 10.67
N LEU A 237 -4.05 -1.68 11.51
CA LEU A 237 -5.46 -2.06 11.45
C LEU A 237 -6.39 -0.86 11.73
N SER A 238 -5.96 0.10 12.56
CA SER A 238 -6.77 1.26 12.95
C SER A 238 -6.59 2.48 12.07
N ALA A 239 -5.71 2.46 11.06
CA ALA A 239 -5.57 3.54 10.08
C ALA A 239 -6.95 3.83 9.45
N LYS A 240 -7.62 4.88 9.95
CA LYS A 240 -9.08 5.03 9.78
C LYS A 240 -9.41 5.55 8.40
N PHE A 241 -10.11 4.74 7.61
CA PHE A 241 -10.90 5.23 6.48
C PHE A 241 -12.24 5.77 7.02
N LYS A 242 -12.31 7.07 7.28
CA LYS A 242 -13.61 7.75 7.50
C LYS A 242 -14.26 8.05 6.16
N LEU A 243 -15.55 7.83 6.06
CA LEU A 243 -16.39 8.46 5.04
C LEU A 243 -16.77 9.82 5.59
N PHE A 244 -16.08 10.88 5.17
CA PHE A 244 -16.38 12.25 5.55
C PHE A 244 -16.77 13.07 4.32
N TYR A 245 -17.27 14.26 4.59
CA TYR A 245 -17.78 15.18 3.62
C TYR A 245 -17.76 16.61 4.20
N GLY A 246 -17.23 17.61 3.49
CA GLY A 246 -16.85 18.91 4.11
C GLY A 246 -17.53 20.17 3.55
N MET A 247 -17.26 21.33 4.17
CA MET A 247 -17.46 22.67 3.59
C MET A 247 -16.39 23.67 4.10
N SER A 248 -15.86 24.44 3.15
CA SER A 248 -15.18 25.78 3.16
C SER A 248 -14.31 26.29 4.33
N SER A 249 -13.07 26.70 3.99
CA SER A 249 -12.56 28.09 4.23
C SER A 249 -11.25 28.43 3.51
N ASP A 250 -11.08 29.70 3.15
CA ASP A 250 -9.91 30.26 2.43
C ASP A 250 -8.68 30.48 3.32
N THR A 251 -7.94 29.41 3.62
CA THR A 251 -6.59 29.49 4.23
C THR A 251 -5.50 28.96 3.30
N ALA A 252 -5.74 29.01 1.99
CA ALA A 252 -4.74 28.83 0.95
C ALA A 252 -4.12 30.19 0.58
N MET A 253 -2.82 30.20 0.28
CA MET A 253 -1.96 31.36 -0.01
C MET A 253 -1.47 32.18 1.20
N ASN A 254 -0.33 31.76 1.76
CA ASN A 254 0.90 32.59 1.99
C ASN A 254 1.80 32.02 3.12
N LYS A 255 2.82 31.21 2.80
CA LYS A 255 4.14 31.20 3.49
C LYS A 255 5.23 30.32 2.84
N HIS A 256 5.91 30.93 1.88
CA HIS A 256 7.35 30.83 1.53
C HIS A 256 8.07 29.50 1.18
N HIS A 257 8.68 29.56 0.00
CA HIS A 257 9.79 28.76 -0.54
C HIS A 257 10.99 28.52 0.40
N GLY A 258 11.74 27.43 0.15
CA GLY A 258 13.22 27.46 0.24
C GLY A 258 13.94 26.19 0.72
N SER A 259 14.65 25.51 -0.20
CA SER A 259 15.82 24.61 0.00
C SER A 259 15.77 23.44 1.02
N VAL A 260 16.24 22.27 0.58
CA VAL A 260 16.36 21.03 1.40
C VAL A 260 17.48 21.15 2.43
N ALA A 261 17.22 20.78 3.70
CA ALA A 261 18.15 20.93 4.82
C ALA A 261 18.59 19.59 5.49
N GLU A 262 19.71 19.63 6.21
CA GLU A 262 20.54 18.49 6.64
C GLU A 262 20.02 17.62 7.81
N TYR A 263 18.83 17.87 8.37
CA TYR A 263 18.39 17.24 9.63
C TYR A 263 17.75 15.84 9.50
N ARG A 264 17.98 15.11 8.40
CA ARG A 264 17.36 13.78 8.17
C ARG A 264 17.97 12.70 9.08
N ALA A 265 17.20 12.26 10.08
CA ALA A 265 17.51 11.06 10.85
C ALA A 265 17.28 9.78 10.02
N SER A 266 18.11 8.76 10.22
CA SER A 266 17.86 7.43 9.64
C SER A 266 16.73 6.72 10.40
N GLU A 267 15.60 6.52 9.72
CA GLU A 267 14.41 5.82 10.25
C GLU A 267 14.42 4.31 9.96
N GLY A 268 15.37 3.82 9.16
CA GLY A 268 15.52 2.41 8.82
C GLY A 268 16.45 1.64 9.75
N LYS A 269 16.28 0.32 9.81
CA LYS A 269 17.27 -0.62 10.33
C LYS A 269 17.63 -1.66 9.28
N THR A 270 18.91 -1.98 9.18
CA THR A 270 19.38 -3.18 8.49
C THR A 270 19.31 -4.36 9.47
N ILE A 271 18.64 -5.44 9.08
CA ILE A 271 18.64 -6.72 9.80
C ILE A 271 18.82 -7.86 8.79
N THR A 272 19.45 -8.95 9.21
CA THR A 272 19.45 -10.21 8.45
C THR A 272 18.21 -11.03 8.81
N ILE A 273 17.66 -11.74 7.83
CA ILE A 273 16.49 -12.63 7.99
C ILE A 273 16.93 -14.04 7.55
N PRO A 274 16.55 -15.12 8.25
CA PRO A 274 16.84 -16.48 7.80
C PRO A 274 16.30 -16.73 6.38
N TYR A 275 17.10 -17.41 5.57
CA TYR A 275 16.71 -17.80 4.21
C TYR A 275 15.49 -18.73 4.24
N ARG A 276 14.42 -18.38 3.55
CA ARG A 276 13.14 -19.11 3.53
C ARG A 276 12.99 -20.10 2.36
N GLY A 277 14.04 -20.33 1.58
CA GLY A 277 13.96 -21.14 0.37
C GLY A 277 13.40 -20.37 -0.83
N ASP A 278 12.81 -21.13 -1.76
CA ASP A 278 12.22 -20.58 -2.99
C ASP A 278 10.96 -19.74 -2.70
N VAL A 279 10.83 -18.62 -3.43
CA VAL A 279 9.73 -17.67 -3.23
C VAL A 279 8.36 -18.27 -3.56
N ASN A 280 8.25 -19.25 -4.46
CA ASN A 280 6.99 -19.90 -4.79
C ASN A 280 6.38 -20.61 -3.58
N ALA A 281 7.20 -21.23 -2.72
CA ALA A 281 6.71 -21.85 -1.48
C ALA A 281 6.08 -20.81 -0.56
N THR A 282 6.81 -19.71 -0.29
CA THR A 282 6.31 -18.59 0.54
C THR A 282 5.03 -17.98 -0.07
N VAL A 283 4.96 -17.83 -1.39
CA VAL A 283 3.77 -17.33 -2.10
C VAL A 283 2.60 -18.28 -1.95
N GLN A 284 2.78 -19.59 -2.16
CA GLN A 284 1.70 -20.57 -1.99
C GLN A 284 1.18 -20.61 -0.56
N ASP A 285 2.05 -20.45 0.45
CA ASP A 285 1.64 -20.36 1.85
C ASP A 285 0.80 -19.11 2.13
N ILE A 286 1.21 -17.93 1.62
CA ILE A 286 0.45 -16.69 1.72
C ILE A 286 -0.93 -16.84 1.07
N LEU A 287 -0.99 -17.35 -0.16
CA LEU A 287 -2.23 -17.55 -0.90
C LEU A 287 -3.12 -18.61 -0.24
N GLY A 288 -2.53 -19.69 0.27
CA GLY A 288 -3.20 -20.73 1.05
C GLY A 288 -3.80 -20.20 2.35
N GLY A 289 -3.07 -19.33 3.06
CA GLY A 289 -3.54 -18.61 4.23
C GLY A 289 -4.73 -17.70 3.92
N ILE A 290 -4.68 -16.93 2.83
CA ILE A 290 -5.81 -16.08 2.40
C ILE A 290 -7.03 -16.94 2.04
N ARG A 291 -6.86 -18.06 1.31
CA ARG A 291 -7.96 -18.99 1.01
C ARG A 291 -8.54 -19.63 2.28
N SER A 292 -7.70 -19.95 3.26
CA SER A 292 -8.13 -20.45 4.57
C SER A 292 -8.99 -19.41 5.31
N ALA A 293 -8.54 -18.15 5.39
CA ALA A 293 -9.29 -17.05 6.00
C ALA A 293 -10.63 -16.77 5.28
N CYS A 294 -10.65 -16.82 3.95
CA CYS A 294 -11.88 -16.75 3.15
C CYS A 294 -12.83 -17.91 3.50
N THR A 295 -12.31 -19.13 3.63
CA THR A 295 -13.11 -20.31 3.97
C THR A 295 -13.74 -20.17 5.36
N TYR A 296 -12.98 -19.76 6.38
CA TYR A 296 -13.48 -19.56 7.74
C TYR A 296 -14.49 -18.40 7.89
N THR A 297 -14.46 -17.42 7.01
CA THR A 297 -15.41 -16.29 6.98
C THR A 297 -16.59 -16.53 6.01
N GLY A 298 -16.60 -17.66 5.31
CA GLY A 298 -17.62 -18.01 4.32
C GLY A 298 -17.58 -17.15 3.05
N ALA A 299 -16.43 -16.60 2.68
CA ALA A 299 -16.22 -15.82 1.47
C ALA A 299 -15.77 -16.72 0.30
N ALA A 300 -16.60 -16.85 -0.74
CA ALA A 300 -16.25 -17.61 -1.94
C ALA A 300 -15.25 -16.85 -2.84
N LYS A 301 -15.28 -15.52 -2.77
CA LYS A 301 -14.38 -14.63 -3.49
C LYS A 301 -13.73 -13.66 -2.52
N LEU A 302 -12.46 -13.32 -2.75
CA LEU A 302 -11.73 -12.33 -1.93
C LEU A 302 -12.43 -10.95 -1.88
N LYS A 303 -13.24 -10.62 -2.91
CA LYS A 303 -14.12 -9.44 -2.97
C LYS A 303 -15.13 -9.37 -1.81
N GLU A 304 -15.51 -10.52 -1.27
CA GLU A 304 -16.56 -10.64 -0.25
C GLU A 304 -16.01 -10.62 1.18
N LEU A 305 -14.72 -10.95 1.35
CA LEU A 305 -14.08 -11.10 2.64
C LEU A 305 -14.20 -9.84 3.51
N SER A 306 -14.06 -8.66 2.92
CA SER A 306 -14.24 -7.37 3.60
C SER A 306 -15.66 -7.12 4.11
N LYS A 307 -16.68 -7.70 3.45
CA LYS A 307 -18.10 -7.56 3.81
C LYS A 307 -18.55 -8.66 4.77
N ARG A 308 -17.96 -9.85 4.67
CA ARG A 308 -18.29 -11.02 5.49
C ARG A 308 -17.48 -11.05 6.80
N THR A 309 -16.31 -10.44 6.88
CA THR A 309 -15.48 -10.41 8.09
C THR A 309 -16.19 -9.71 9.26
N THR A 310 -15.95 -10.23 10.47
CA THR A 310 -16.23 -9.53 11.72
C THR A 310 -15.04 -9.78 12.64
N PHE A 311 -14.44 -8.72 13.15
CA PHE A 311 -13.29 -8.84 14.05
C PHE A 311 -13.74 -9.04 15.51
N ILE A 312 -12.99 -9.85 16.25
CA ILE A 312 -13.07 -10.00 17.70
C ILE A 312 -11.81 -9.32 18.26
N ARG A 313 -11.95 -8.32 19.13
CA ARG A 313 -10.78 -7.76 19.83
C ARG A 313 -10.25 -8.78 20.83
N VAL A 314 -8.94 -8.98 20.84
CA VAL A 314 -8.24 -9.87 21.78
C VAL A 314 -7.09 -9.15 22.47
N THR A 315 -6.62 -9.69 23.59
CA THR A 315 -5.38 -9.25 24.26
C THR A 315 -4.13 -9.95 23.71
N GLN A 316 -4.30 -11.17 23.17
CA GLN A 316 -3.26 -11.99 22.56
C GLN A 316 -3.92 -12.89 21.50
N GLN A 317 -3.24 -13.12 20.36
CA GLN A 317 -3.74 -13.99 19.29
C GLN A 317 -3.29 -15.44 19.44
N THR A 318 -2.04 -15.62 19.84
CA THR A 318 -1.34 -16.89 19.93
C THR A 318 -1.23 -17.33 21.39
N ASN A 319 -1.29 -18.64 21.64
CA ASN A 319 -1.05 -19.17 22.97
C ASN A 319 0.46 -19.42 23.14
N ASP A 320 1.20 -18.35 23.43
CA ASP A 320 2.66 -18.40 23.50
C ASP A 320 3.19 -19.19 24.73
N MET A 321 2.30 -19.66 25.62
CA MET A 321 2.64 -20.46 26.81
C MET A 321 3.47 -21.70 26.50
N TYR A 322 3.26 -22.29 25.31
CA TYR A 322 3.92 -23.54 24.91
C TYR A 322 5.09 -23.33 23.93
N VAL A 323 5.32 -22.11 23.41
CA VAL A 323 6.43 -21.80 22.50
C VAL A 323 7.81 -22.13 23.09
N PRO A 324 8.09 -21.96 24.40
CA PRO A 324 9.34 -22.43 25.01
C PRO A 324 9.53 -23.96 25.06
N TYR A 325 8.50 -24.74 24.68
CA TYR A 325 8.46 -26.21 24.72
C TYR A 325 8.23 -26.83 23.33
N GLU A 326 8.18 -26.02 22.26
CA GLU A 326 8.21 -26.53 20.89
C GLU A 326 9.61 -27.07 20.57
N VAL A 327 9.67 -28.25 19.91
CA VAL A 327 10.89 -29.02 19.62
C VAL A 327 11.22 -28.96 18.13
#